data_AF-A0A2M8P619-F1
#
_entry.id   AF-A0A2M8P619-F1
#
_cell.length_a   1.000
_cell.length_b   1.000
_cell.length_c   1.000
_cell.angle_alpha   90.00
_cell.angle_beta   90.00
_cell.angle_gamma   90.00
#
_symmetry.space_group_name_H-M   'P 1'
#
loop_
_entity.id
_entity.type
_entity.pdbx_description
1 polymer ?
#
loop_
_entity_poly.entity_id
_entity_poly.type
_entity_poly.pdbx_seq_one_letter_code
_entity_poly.pdbx_strand_id
1 'polypeptide(L)'
;IGANGAGKSTTLRTISGLARPRIGKIVFENMLLNNLPPHKITRLGVGHVPEGRRIFPELTVRENLEMGGFSVPRHQMQERM
;
A
#
# COMPACT_ATOMS: atom_id res chain seq x y z
N ILE A 1 12.89 -1.16 12.69
CA ILE A 1 14.20 -1.25 13.39
C ILE A 1 15.31 -0.92 12.38
N GLY A 2 16.30 -0.09 12.73
CA GLY A 2 17.42 0.34 11.87
C GLY A 2 17.58 1.86 11.76
N ALA A 3 18.82 2.34 11.55
CA ALA A 3 19.17 3.76 11.46
C ALA A 3 18.50 4.49 10.27
N ASN A 4 18.47 5.82 10.31
CA ASN A 4 18.11 6.62 9.14
C ASN A 4 19.12 6.36 8.01
N GLY A 5 18.63 6.18 6.79
CA GLY A 5 19.47 5.80 5.64
C GLY A 5 19.71 4.29 5.47
N ALA A 6 19.29 3.43 6.42
CA ALA A 6 19.44 1.97 6.29
C ALA A 6 18.54 1.32 5.19
N GLY A 7 17.80 2.13 4.42
CA GLY A 7 16.97 1.64 3.31
C GLY A 7 15.55 1.21 3.66
N LYS A 8 15.09 1.35 4.91
CA LYS A 8 13.75 0.91 5.35
C LYS A 8 12.61 1.39 4.44
N SER A 9 12.53 2.70 4.21
CA SER A 9 11.48 3.29 3.39
C SER A 9 11.66 2.92 1.91
N THR A 10 12.91 2.72 1.44
CA THR A 10 13.20 2.20 0.10
C THR A 10 12.69 0.77 -0.07
N THR A 11 12.91 -0.10 0.92
CA THR A 11 12.41 -1.48 0.93
C THR A 11 10.89 -1.50 0.85
N LEU A 12 10.19 -0.76 1.71
CA LEU A 12 8.73 -0.71 1.70
C LEU A 12 8.16 -0.13 0.40
N ARG A 13 8.81 0.91 -0.16
CA ARG A 13 8.45 1.47 -1.48
C ARG A 13 8.67 0.47 -2.61
N THR A 14 9.70 -0.36 -2.51
CA THR A 14 9.98 -1.38 -3.53
C THR A 14 8.93 -2.49 -3.49
N ILE A 15 8.53 -2.93 -2.29
CA ILE A 15 7.44 -3.90 -2.08
C ILE A 15 6.11 -3.36 -2.63
N SER A 16 5.80 -2.08 -2.43
CA SER A 16 4.57 -1.46 -2.93
C SER A 16 4.62 -1.02 -4.40
N GLY A 17 5.70 -1.31 -5.13
CA GLY A 17 5.88 -0.94 -6.53
C GLY A 17 6.16 0.54 -6.80
N LEU A 18 6.40 1.34 -5.76
CA LEU A 18 6.81 2.75 -5.86
C LEU A 18 8.29 2.92 -6.21
N ALA A 19 9.09 1.86 -6.08
CA ALA A 19 10.47 1.78 -6.53
C ALA A 19 10.71 0.42 -7.21
N ARG A 20 11.61 0.35 -8.20
CA ARG A 20 11.93 -0.90 -8.89
C ARG A 20 13.10 -1.62 -8.19
N PRO A 21 13.00 -2.93 -7.92
CA PRO A 21 14.14 -3.69 -7.43
C PRO A 21 15.20 -3.79 -8.53
N ARG A 22 16.47 -3.51 -8.19
CA ARG A 22 17.59 -3.65 -9.14
C ARG A 22 17.88 -5.12 -9.44
N ILE A 23 17.78 -5.97 -8.43
CA ILE A 23 17.96 -7.42 -8.50
C ILE A 23 16.98 -8.10 -7.54
N GLY A 24 16.80 -9.41 -7.71
CA GLY A 24 15.97 -10.22 -6.83
C GLY A 24 14.49 -10.22 -7.21
N LYS A 25 13.69 -10.89 -6.37
CA LYS A 25 12.26 -11.10 -6.59
C LYS A 25 11.47 -10.73 -5.33
N ILE A 26 10.28 -10.19 -5.52
CA ILE A 26 9.30 -9.92 -4.48
C ILE A 26 8.10 -10.80 -4.80
N VAL A 27 7.73 -11.66 -3.88
CA VAL A 27 6.64 -12.63 -4.03
C VAL A 27 5.64 -12.42 -2.90
N PHE A 28 4.35 -12.38 -3.25
CA PHE A 28 3.23 -12.30 -2.32
C PHE A 28 2.16 -13.29 -2.76
N GLU A 29 1.71 -14.16 -1.86
CA GLU A 29 0.72 -15.22 -2.17
C GLU A 29 1.07 -16.01 -3.44
N ASN A 30 2.33 -16.44 -3.54
CA ASN A 30 2.90 -17.15 -4.69
C ASN A 30 2.88 -16.36 -6.02
N MET A 31 2.53 -15.07 -6.00
CA MET A 31 2.57 -14.18 -7.16
C MET A 31 3.79 -13.29 -7.15
N LEU A 32 4.46 -13.21 -8.31
CA LEU A 32 5.59 -12.31 -8.52
C LEU A 32 5.09 -10.86 -8.65
N LEU A 33 5.53 -9.99 -7.74
CA LEU A 33 5.17 -8.57 -7.75
C LEU A 33 6.11 -7.69 -8.58
N ASN A 34 7.27 -8.22 -8.99
CA ASN A 34 8.24 -7.46 -9.79
C ASN A 34 7.56 -6.80 -11.01
N ASN A 35 7.87 -5.52 -11.23
CA ASN A 35 7.36 -4.72 -12.35
C ASN A 35 5.84 -4.50 -12.39
N LEU A 36 5.07 -4.97 -11.40
CA LEU A 36 3.67 -4.59 -11.29
C LEU A 36 3.56 -3.12 -10.85
N PRO A 37 2.67 -2.33 -11.47
CA PRO A 37 2.40 -0.97 -11.01
C PRO A 37 1.68 -0.99 -9.64
N PRO A 38 1.87 0.04 -8.79
CA PRO A 38 1.32 0.08 -7.43
C PRO A 38 -0.18 -0.23 -7.34
N HIS A 39 -0.99 0.32 -8.26
CA HIS A 39 -2.44 0.10 -8.26
C HIS A 39 -2.84 -1.36 -8.48
N LYS A 40 -2.02 -2.18 -9.17
CA LYS A 40 -2.24 -3.62 -9.27
C LYS A 40 -1.86 -4.32 -7.99
N ILE A 41 -0.70 -3.97 -7.41
CA ILE A 41 -0.24 -4.50 -6.12
C ILE A 41 -1.27 -4.25 -5.00
N THR A 42 -1.86 -3.05 -4.94
CA THR A 42 -2.93 -2.74 -3.97
C THR A 42 -4.19 -3.59 -4.17
N ARG A 43 -4.56 -3.88 -5.43
CA ARG A 43 -5.69 -4.78 -5.73
C ARG A 43 -5.42 -6.24 -5.36
N LEU A 44 -4.16 -6.63 -5.22
CA LEU A 44 -3.76 -7.94 -4.68
C LEU A 44 -3.83 -7.99 -3.15
N GLY A 45 -4.23 -6.90 -2.47
CA GLY A 45 -4.36 -6.85 -1.01
C GLY A 45 -3.17 -6.24 -0.27
N VAL A 46 -2.15 -5.74 -0.99
CA VAL A 46 -0.97 -5.11 -0.36
C VAL A 46 -1.22 -3.61 -0.17
N GLY A 47 -1.53 -3.22 1.07
CA GLY A 47 -1.65 -1.81 1.48
C GLY A 47 -0.32 -1.21 1.95
N HIS A 48 -0.05 0.05 1.59
CA HIS A 48 1.14 0.78 2.03
C HIS A 48 0.74 2.08 2.73
N VAL A 49 1.06 2.20 4.01
CA VAL A 49 0.86 3.43 4.79
C VAL A 49 2.21 4.15 4.90
N PRO A 50 2.45 5.22 4.12
CA PRO A 50 3.72 5.93 4.14
C PRO A 50 3.87 6.77 5.40
N GLU A 51 5.12 7.11 5.73
CA GLU A 51 5.43 8.10 6.76
C GLU A 51 4.76 9.47 6.48
N GLY A 52 4.60 10.28 7.54
CA GLY A 52 4.10 11.65 7.42
C GLY A 52 2.56 11.80 7.46
N ARG A 53 1.82 10.77 7.85
CA ARG A 53 0.36 10.84 8.14
C ARG A 53 -0.45 11.48 7.01
N ARG A 54 -0.37 10.91 5.80
CA ARG A 54 -1.01 11.42 4.58
C ARG A 54 -2.53 11.19 4.57
N ILE A 55 -3.26 11.93 5.40
CA ILE A 55 -4.74 11.97 5.42
C ILE A 55 -5.25 13.10 4.53
N PHE A 56 -6.53 13.05 4.15
CA PHE A 56 -7.22 14.15 3.47
C PHE A 56 -7.88 15.04 4.52
N PRO A 57 -7.31 16.22 4.84
CA PRO A 57 -7.74 17.03 5.98
C PRO A 57 -9.13 17.66 5.77
N GLU A 58 -9.57 17.79 4.52
CA GLU A 58 -10.88 18.33 4.16
C GLU A 58 -12.00 17.28 4.29
N LEU A 59 -11.65 16.02 4.52
CA LEU A 59 -12.60 14.92 4.65
C LEU A 59 -12.80 14.53 6.12
N THR A 60 -14.01 14.12 6.46
CA THR A 60 -14.32 13.50 7.75
C THR A 60 -13.54 12.20 7.95
N VAL A 61 -13.54 11.69 9.19
CA VAL A 61 -12.95 10.38 9.50
C VAL A 61 -13.58 9.28 8.64
N ARG A 62 -14.91 9.27 8.51
CA ARG A 62 -15.64 8.29 7.69
C ARG A 62 -15.20 8.35 6.24
N GLU A 63 -15.18 9.54 5.63
CA GLU A 63 -14.80 9.70 4.22
C GLU A 63 -13.34 9.30 3.95
N ASN A 64 -12.41 9.57 4.88
CA ASN A 64 -11.04 9.07 4.79
C ASN A 64 -10.98 7.53 4.78
N LEU A 65 -11.77 6.87 5.63
CA LEU A 65 -11.85 5.40 5.69
C LEU A 65 -12.52 4.84 4.42
N GLU A 66 -13.56 5.50 3.91
CA GLU A 66 -14.25 5.08 2.68
C GLU A 66 -13.31 5.14 1.47
N MET A 67 -12.55 6.23 1.34
CA MET A 67 -11.51 6.38 0.31
C MET A 67 -10.44 5.27 0.40
N GLY A 68 -10.01 4.91 1.61
CA GLY A 68 -9.04 3.82 1.82
C GLY A 68 -9.57 2.44 1.41
N GLY A 69 -10.89 2.24 1.53
CA GLY A 69 -11.59 1.00 1.18
C GLY A 69 -12.02 0.87 -0.28
N PHE A 70 -11.52 1.71 -1.21
CA PHE A 70 -12.03 1.79 -2.59
C PHE A 70 -12.03 0.47 -3.39
N SER A 71 -11.21 -0.51 -3.00
CA SER A 71 -11.14 -1.83 -3.62
C SER A 71 -12.09 -2.87 -3.01
N VAL A 72 -12.73 -2.54 -1.88
CA VAL A 72 -13.68 -3.41 -1.17
C VAL A 72 -15.09 -3.20 -1.73
N PRO A 73 -15.86 -4.27 -2.00
CA PRO A 73 -17.26 -4.12 -2.42
C PRO A 73 -18.08 -3.33 -1.40
N ARG A 74 -18.95 -2.42 -1.87
CA ARG A 74 -19.72 -1.51 -0.98
C ARG A 74 -20.50 -2.23 0.12
N HIS A 75 -21.06 -3.41 -0.16
CA HIS A 75 -21.81 -4.18 0.84
C HIS A 75 -20.91 -4.63 2.00
N GLN A 76 -19.66 -5.04 1.71
CA GLN A 76 -18.68 -5.42 2.74
C GLN A 76 -18.09 -4.20 3.47
N MET A 77 -18.08 -3.02 2.83
CA MET A 77 -17.63 -1.80 3.51
C MET A 77 -18.57 -1.41 4.65
N GLN A 78 -19.88 -1.54 4.45
CA GLN A 78 -20.88 -1.20 5.48
C GLN A 78 -20.77 -2.10 6.72
N GLU A 79 -20.35 -3.35 6.56
CA GLU A 79 -20.15 -4.29 7.68
C GLU A 79 -18.87 -4.01 8.48
N ARG A 80 -17.91 -3.27 7.90
CA ARG A 80 -16.58 -3.02 8.49
C ARG A 80 -16.46 -1.63 9.14
N MET A 81 -17.48 -0.77 9.00
CA MET A 81 -17.52 0.60 9.54
C MET A 81 -18.41 0.68 10.77
#